data_AF-A0A3M2TGG0-F1
#
_entry.id   AF-A0A3M2TGG0-F1
#
_cell.length_a   1.000
_cell.length_b   1.000
_cell.length_c   1.000
_cell.angle_alpha   90.00
_cell.angle_beta   90.00
_cell.angle_gamma   90.00
#
_symmetry.space_group_name_H-M   'P 1'
#
loop_
_entity.id
_entity.type
_entity.pdbx_description
1 polymer ?
#
loop_
_entity_poly.entity_id
_entity_poly.type
_entity_poly.pdbx_seq_one_letter_code
_entity_poly.pdbx_strand_id
1 'polypeptide(L)'
;MTDHQLKLNVKTGCSSCSGCSGCSMAIKEALEPLSGVRSLDIILEIQSVLVAAEPLLSLDTIVAAVREKGEAINSADVDGVRQSV
;
A
#
# COMPACT_ATOMS: atom_id res chain seq x y z
N MET A 1 -4.23 6.53 -21.16
CA MET A 1 -5.09 6.44 -19.96
C MET A 1 -4.14 6.68 -18.81
N THR A 2 -4.35 7.72 -18.02
CA THR A 2 -3.42 8.14 -16.96
C THR A 2 -3.57 7.21 -15.77
N ASP A 3 -2.63 6.31 -15.61
CA ASP A 3 -2.46 5.51 -14.40
C ASP A 3 -2.01 6.46 -13.28
N HIS A 4 -2.59 6.33 -12.10
CA HIS A 4 -2.15 7.06 -10.92
C HIS A 4 -1.27 6.18 -10.05
N GLN A 5 -0.18 6.76 -9.57
CA GLN A 5 0.71 6.10 -8.63
C GLN A 5 0.36 6.55 -7.21
N LEU A 6 0.07 5.58 -6.36
CA LEU A 6 -0.20 5.77 -4.95
C LEU A 6 0.99 5.22 -4.16
N LYS A 7 1.56 6.03 -3.29
CA LYS A 7 2.65 5.63 -2.40
C LYS A 7 2.15 5.65 -0.97
N LEU A 8 2.07 4.49 -0.35
CA LEU A 8 1.71 4.36 1.06
C LEU A 8 2.96 4.11 1.87
N ASN A 9 3.16 4.92 2.91
CA ASN A 9 4.15 4.67 3.93
C ASN A 9 3.49 3.84 5.02
N VAL A 10 3.82 2.56 5.04
CA VAL A 10 3.37 1.63 6.08
C VAL A 10 4.45 1.56 7.15
N LYS A 11 4.04 1.47 8.39
CA LYS A 11 4.91 1.14 9.51
C LYS A 11 4.52 -0.27 9.92
N THR A 12 5.23 -1.24 9.38
CA THR A 12 5.04 -2.65 9.74
C THR A 12 5.36 -2.82 11.22
N GLY A 13 4.37 -3.17 12.04
CA GLY A 13 4.52 -3.45 13.46
C GLY A 13 5.17 -4.81 13.76
N CYS A 14 5.89 -5.41 12.81
CA CYS A 14 6.49 -6.73 12.97
C CYS A 14 7.89 -6.60 13.62
N SER A 15 7.91 -6.30 14.92
CA SER A 15 9.16 -6.16 15.68
C SER A 15 9.82 -7.50 16.05
N SER A 16 9.37 -8.65 15.52
CA SER A 16 9.74 -9.97 16.07
C SER A 16 10.14 -11.07 15.08
N CYS A 17 10.32 -10.84 13.78
CA CYS A 17 10.75 -11.92 12.88
C CYS A 17 11.80 -11.47 11.87
N SER A 18 13.04 -11.99 12.02
CA SER A 18 14.21 -11.83 11.14
C SER A 18 14.05 -12.44 9.73
N GLY A 19 12.85 -12.39 9.14
CA GLY A 19 12.57 -12.96 7.82
C GLY A 19 11.17 -12.58 7.34
N CYS A 20 10.89 -11.29 7.16
CA CYS A 20 9.57 -10.82 6.76
C CYS A 20 9.32 -10.97 5.25
N SER A 21 9.08 -12.20 4.80
CA SER A 21 8.40 -12.46 3.52
C SER A 21 6.87 -12.41 3.64
N GLY A 22 6.33 -12.32 4.87
CA GLY A 22 4.89 -12.41 5.15
C GLY A 22 4.11 -11.08 5.12
N CYS A 23 4.68 -9.96 5.60
CA CYS A 23 3.97 -8.68 5.61
C CYS A 23 3.71 -8.14 4.19
N SER A 24 4.66 -8.33 3.27
CA SER A 24 4.47 -7.95 1.87
C SER A 24 3.37 -8.78 1.21
N MET A 25 3.28 -10.07 1.51
CA MET A 25 2.19 -10.92 1.02
C MET A 25 0.84 -10.45 1.54
N ALA A 26 0.71 -10.12 2.83
CA ALA A 26 -0.56 -9.65 3.40
C ALA A 26 -1.08 -8.39 2.70
N ILE A 27 -0.19 -7.41 2.47
CA ILE A 27 -0.51 -6.17 1.74
C ILE A 27 -0.89 -6.47 0.30
N LYS A 28 -0.11 -7.33 -0.38
CA LYS A 28 -0.40 -7.75 -1.75
C LYS A 28 -1.77 -8.42 -1.83
N GLU A 29 -2.09 -9.38 -0.97
CA GLU A 29 -3.40 -10.05 -0.92
C GLU A 29 -4.58 -9.12 -0.57
N ALA A 30 -4.32 -7.98 0.09
CA ALA A 30 -5.36 -6.97 0.32
C ALA A 30 -5.67 -6.14 -0.93
N LEU A 31 -4.64 -5.91 -1.76
CA LEU A 31 -4.69 -4.98 -2.88
C LEU A 31 -4.86 -5.67 -4.23
N GLU A 32 -4.38 -6.90 -4.39
CA GLU A 32 -4.55 -7.73 -5.58
C GLU A 32 -6.03 -7.95 -5.98
N PRO A 33 -6.98 -8.19 -5.05
CA PRO A 33 -8.39 -8.30 -5.40
C PRO A 33 -9.08 -6.96 -5.68
N LEU A 34 -8.42 -5.81 -5.45
CA LEU A 34 -8.99 -4.51 -5.76
C LEU A 34 -9.02 -4.29 -7.27
N SER A 35 -10.23 -4.15 -7.81
CA SER A 35 -10.45 -3.91 -9.23
C SER A 35 -9.90 -2.53 -9.61
N GLY A 36 -8.83 -2.51 -10.42
CA GLY A 36 -8.16 -1.29 -10.85
C GLY A 36 -6.66 -1.24 -10.54
N VAL A 37 -6.12 -2.19 -9.75
CA VAL A 37 -4.68 -2.30 -9.53
C VAL A 37 -4.00 -2.86 -10.79
N ARG A 38 -3.04 -2.11 -11.33
CA ARG A 38 -2.23 -2.48 -12.50
C ARG A 38 -0.90 -3.09 -12.09
N SER A 39 -0.23 -2.45 -11.13
CA SER A 39 1.06 -2.90 -10.60
C SER A 39 1.16 -2.59 -9.12
N LEU A 40 1.93 -3.41 -8.40
CA LEU A 40 2.14 -3.27 -6.97
C LEU A 40 3.58 -3.60 -6.63
N ASP A 41 4.26 -2.63 -6.02
CA ASP A 41 5.68 -2.67 -5.68
C ASP A 41 5.85 -2.41 -4.19
N ILE A 42 6.38 -3.38 -3.45
CA ILE A 42 6.54 -3.27 -1.99
C ILE A 42 8.02 -3.16 -1.68
N ILE A 43 8.43 -2.01 -1.15
CA ILE A 43 9.80 -1.72 -0.77
C ILE A 43 9.93 -1.88 0.75
N LEU A 44 10.42 -3.04 1.17
CA LEU A 44 10.61 -3.38 2.59
C LEU A 44 11.69 -2.52 3.25
N GLU A 45 12.73 -2.09 2.51
CA GLU A 45 13.85 -1.28 3.03
C GLU A 45 13.38 0.04 3.65
N ILE A 46 12.43 0.71 2.98
CA ILE A 46 11.88 2.02 3.40
C ILE A 46 10.42 1.90 3.85
N GLN A 47 9.93 0.67 4.02
CA GLN A 47 8.54 0.36 4.38
C GLN A 47 7.53 1.18 3.56
N SER A 48 7.70 1.18 2.23
CA SER A 48 6.86 1.93 1.31
C SER A 48 6.24 1.02 0.29
N VAL A 49 4.95 1.19 0.05
CA VAL A 49 4.16 0.43 -0.92
C VAL A 49 3.77 1.36 -2.05
N LEU A 50 4.22 1.05 -3.25
CA LEU A 50 3.85 1.73 -4.49
C LEU A 50 2.74 0.91 -5.16
N VAL A 51 1.62 1.55 -5.44
CA VAL A 51 0.47 0.94 -6.10
C VAL A 51 0.20 1.77 -7.34
N ALA A 52 0.34 1.16 -8.51
CA ALA A 52 -0.11 1.75 -9.76
C ALA A 52 -1.53 1.24 -10.00
N ALA A 53 -2.49 2.16 -10.03
CA ALA A 53 -3.88 1.83 -10.22
C ALA A 53 -4.57 2.81 -11.18
N GLU A 54 -5.74 2.40 -11.66
CA GLU A 54 -6.61 3.25 -12.45
C GLU A 54 -7.16 4.42 -11.61
N PRO A 55 -7.47 5.58 -12.21
CA PRO A 55 -8.02 6.77 -11.54
C PRO A 55 -9.32 6.53 -10.78
N LEU A 56 -9.98 5.42 -11.05
CA LEU A 56 -11.20 4.97 -10.38
C LEU A 56 -10.90 4.46 -8.96
N LEU A 57 -9.68 4.00 -8.68
CA LEU A 57 -9.26 3.47 -7.40
C LEU A 57 -8.84 4.62 -6.47
N SER A 58 -9.61 4.82 -5.41
CA SER A 58 -9.34 5.89 -4.44
C SER A 58 -8.35 5.43 -3.37
N LEU A 59 -7.55 6.37 -2.87
CA LEU A 59 -6.61 6.12 -1.77
C LEU A 59 -7.30 5.54 -0.53
N ASP A 60 -8.50 6.03 -0.21
CA ASP A 60 -9.25 5.58 0.97
C ASP A 60 -9.50 4.06 0.97
N THR A 61 -9.88 3.50 -0.18
CA THR A 61 -10.07 2.04 -0.36
C THR A 61 -8.78 1.27 -0.09
N ILE A 62 -7.66 1.78 -0.59
CA ILE A 62 -6.34 1.16 -0.43
C ILE A 62 -5.90 1.23 1.03
N VAL A 63 -6.06 2.40 1.65
CA VAL A 63 -5.75 2.64 3.06
C VAL A 63 -6.57 1.73 3.96
N ALA A 64 -7.87 1.61 3.68
CA ALA A 64 -8.77 0.72 4.41
C ALA A 64 -8.35 -0.75 4.27
N ALA A 65 -8.09 -1.22 3.05
CA ALA A 65 -7.66 -2.60 2.79
C ALA A 65 -6.35 -2.95 3.51
N VAL A 66 -5.37 -2.03 3.50
CA VAL A 66 -4.08 -2.22 4.19
C VAL A 66 -4.27 -2.19 5.72
N ARG A 67 -5.08 -1.27 6.25
CA ARG A 67 -5.40 -1.23 7.69
C ARG A 67 -6.14 -2.49 8.16
N GLU A 68 -7.00 -3.06 7.33
CA GLU A 68 -7.71 -4.31 7.62
C GLU A 68 -6.74 -5.49 7.83
N LYS A 69 -5.60 -5.48 7.14
CA LYS A 69 -4.52 -6.46 7.37
C LYS A 69 -3.72 -6.24 8.66
N GLY A 70 -4.00 -5.17 9.40
CA GLY A 70 -3.29 -4.81 10.63
C GLY A 70 -2.02 -3.97 10.40
N GLU A 71 -1.86 -3.42 9.19
CA GLU A 71 -0.73 -2.56 8.85
C GLU A 71 -1.05 -1.10 9.21
N ALA A 72 -0.14 -0.45 9.95
CA ALA A 72 -0.31 0.95 10.31
C ALA A 72 0.19 1.84 9.18
N ILE A 73 -0.66 2.72 8.64
CA ILE A 73 -0.26 3.66 7.59
C ILE A 73 0.09 4.99 8.24
N ASN A 74 1.32 5.45 8.03
CA ASN A 74 1.81 6.70 8.59
C ASN A 74 1.50 7.88 7.67
N SER A 75 1.58 7.66 6.37
CA SER A 75 1.32 8.68 5.36
C SER A 75 0.95 8.02 4.04
N ALA A 76 0.19 8.72 3.23
CA ALA A 76 -0.08 8.29 1.87
C ALA A 76 0.18 9.45 0.91
N ASP A 77 0.59 9.14 -0.31
CA ASP A 77 0.80 10.10 -1.39
C ASP A 77 0.08 9.60 -2.64
N VAL A 78 -0.68 10.46 -3.29
CA VAL A 78 -1.48 10.13 -4.47
C VAL A 78 -1.12 11.12 -5.55
N ASP A 79 -0.53 10.65 -6.64
CA ASP A 79 -0.18 11.52 -7.77
C ASP A 79 0.70 12.73 -7.36
N GLY A 80 1.54 12.58 -6.33
CA GLY A 80 2.37 13.67 -5.77
C GLY A 80 1.66 14.53 -4.72
N VAL A 81 0.42 14.21 -4.34
CA VAL A 81 -0.33 14.87 -3.27
C VAL A 81 -0.24 14.04 -1.99
N ARG A 82 0.52 14.54 -1.01
CA ARG A 82 0.58 13.93 0.34
C ARG A 82 -0.76 14.10 1.06
N GLN A 83 -1.34 12.98 1.45
CA GLN A 83 -2.52 12.85 2.29
C GLN A 83 -2.06 12.39 3.68
N SER A 84 -2.40 13.17 4.70
CA SER A 84 -2.21 12.75 6.09
C SER A 84 -3.39 11.85 6.46
N VAL A 85 -3.12 10.60 6.82
CA VAL A 85 -4.11 9.54 7.12
C VAL A 85 -4.16 9.21 8.61
#